data_AF-A0A845UPV7-F1
#
_entry.id   AF-A0A845UPV7-F1
#
_cell.length_a   1.000
_cell.length_b   1.000
_cell.length_c   1.000
_cell.angle_alpha   90.00
_cell.angle_beta   90.00
_cell.angle_gamma   90.00
#
_symmetry.space_group_name_H-M   'P 1'
#
loop_
_entity.id
_entity.type
_entity.pdbx_description
1 polymer ?
#
loop_
_entity_poly.entity_id
_entity_poly.type
_entity_poly.pdbx_seq_one_letter_code
_entity_poly.pdbx_strand_id
1 'polypeptide(L)' 'MTRTLGDALPAAIHRIREEVLPASQSIWPAGQPAIQLVINPALLEAVDALASGDVVRMARAHQALVDIKV' A
#
# COMPACT_ATOMS: atom_id res chain seq x y z
N MET A 1 -22.62 -2.32 3.90
CA MET A 1 -22.04 -2.45 2.54
C MET A 1 -20.90 -3.45 2.63
N THR A 2 -20.98 -4.55 1.88
CA THR A 2 -19.90 -5.54 1.80
C THR A 2 -18.72 -4.86 1.11
N ARG A 3 -17.60 -4.61 1.82
CA ARG A 3 -16.41 -4.01 1.17
C ARG A 3 -15.89 -5.00 0.13
N THR A 4 -15.93 -4.60 -1.13
CA THR A 4 -15.32 -5.37 -2.19
C THR A 4 -13.83 -5.09 -2.22
N LEU A 5 -13.06 -6.00 -2.83
CA LEU A 5 -11.64 -5.78 -3.05
C LEU A 5 -11.39 -4.56 -3.97
N GLY A 6 -12.34 -4.27 -4.87
CA GLY A 6 -12.31 -3.08 -5.74
C GLY A 6 -12.38 -1.76 -4.98
N ASP A 7 -13.00 -1.73 -3.80
CA ASP A 7 -13.05 -0.55 -2.94
C ASP A 7 -11.94 -0.54 -1.88
N ALA A 8 -11.63 -1.73 -1.35
CA ALA A 8 -10.68 -1.88 -0.24
C ALA A 8 -9.23 -1.60 -0.67
N LEU A 9 -8.82 -2.05 -1.87
CA LEU A 9 -7.46 -1.83 -2.36
C LEU A 9 -7.16 -0.35 -2.61
N PRO A 10 -8.00 0.43 -3.33
CA PRO A 10 -7.80 1.88 -3.44
C PRO A 10 -7.77 2.62 -2.10
N ALA A 11 -8.63 2.23 -1.15
CA ALA A 11 -8.65 2.83 0.19
C ALA A 11 -7.33 2.58 0.94
N ALA A 12 -6.78 1.36 0.85
CA ALA A 12 -5.48 1.03 1.44
C ALA A 12 -4.32 1.80 0.79
N ILE A 13 -4.32 1.93 -0.54
CA ILE A 13 -3.35 2.75 -1.28
C ILE A 13 -3.39 4.20 -0.79
N HIS A 14 -4.59 4.77 -0.65
CA HIS A 14 -4.78 6.15 -0.19
C HIS A 14 -4.24 6.34 1.24
N ARG A 15 -4.60 5.45 2.19
CA ARG A 15 -4.07 5.47 3.56
C ARG A 15 -2.55 5.49 3.59
N ILE A 16 -1.91 4.62 2.81
CA ILE A 16 -0.44 4.52 2.81
C ILE A 16 0.19 5.82 2.28
N ARG A 17 -0.40 6.44 1.26
CA ARG A 17 0.09 7.70 0.68
C ARG A 17 -0.08 8.90 1.60
N GLU A 18 -1.21 8.99 2.29
CA GLU A 18 -1.54 10.17 3.10
C GLU A 18 -1.04 10.07 4.55
N GLU A 19 -0.92 8.86 5.11
CA GLU A 19 -0.61 8.68 6.53
C GLU A 19 0.78 8.06 6.73
N VAL A 20 1.01 6.88 6.13
CA VAL A 20 2.17 6.05 6.47
C VAL A 20 3.46 6.56 5.83
N LEU A 21 3.40 6.94 4.56
CA LEU A 21 4.56 7.44 3.83
C LEU A 21 5.06 8.78 4.44
N PRO A 22 4.21 9.78 4.73
CA PRO A 22 4.65 10.99 5.42
C PRO A 22 5.20 10.73 6.82
N ALA A 23 4.57 9.83 7.59
CA ALA A 23 5.08 9.45 8.90
C ALA A 23 6.48 8.84 8.79
N SER A 24 6.70 7.92 7.85
CA SER A 24 8.02 7.30 7.61
C SER A 24 9.07 8.32 7.16
N GLN A 25 8.69 9.33 6.37
CA GLN A 25 9.58 10.39 5.93
C GLN A 25 9.99 11.33 7.07
N SER A 26 9.05 11.63 7.98
CA SER A 26 9.30 12.50 9.13
C SER A 26 10.37 11.98 10.09
N ILE A 27 10.59 10.66 10.08
CA ILE A 27 11.55 10.03 10.97
C ILE A 27 12.99 10.37 10.56
N TRP A 28 13.30 10.53 9.26
CA TRP A 28 14.61 10.85 8.64
C TRP A 28 15.86 10.15 9.24
N PRO A 29 17.00 10.07 8.55
CA PRO A 29 17.32 9.03 7.56
C PRO A 29 16.88 7.59 7.89
N ALA A 30 16.57 7.26 9.15
CA ALA A 30 16.20 5.92 9.62
C ALA A 30 14.93 5.34 8.95
N GLY A 31 14.03 6.20 8.47
CA GLY A 31 12.82 5.77 7.75
C GLY A 31 13.04 5.42 6.27
N GLN A 32 14.18 5.81 5.66
CA GLN A 32 14.43 5.62 4.23
C GLN A 32 14.42 4.15 3.78
N PRO A 33 15.01 3.19 4.52
CA PRO A 33 14.97 1.79 4.13
C PRO A 33 13.54 1.23 4.06
N ALA A 34 12.67 1.59 5.01
CA ALA A 34 11.28 1.13 5.00
C ALA A 34 10.51 1.69 3.79
N ILE A 35 10.75 2.96 3.43
CA ILE A 35 10.13 3.59 2.27
C ILE A 35 10.55 2.86 0.98
N GLN A 36 11.85 2.64 0.79
CA GLN A 36 12.37 2.11 -0.47
C GLN A 36 12.16 0.60 -0.64
N LEU A 37 12.26 -0.16 0.45
CA LEU A 37 12.24 -1.63 0.38
C LEU A 37 10.85 -2.23 0.62
N VAL A 38 9.94 -1.48 1.25
CA VAL A 38 8.63 -2.02 1.65
C VAL A 38 7.49 -1.19 1.09
N ILE A 39 7.45 0.12 1.38
CA ILE A 39 6.29 0.97 1.06
C ILE A 39 6.16 1.19 -0.45
N ASN A 40 7.23 1.64 -1.12
CA ASN A 40 7.20 1.93 -2.55
C ASN A 40 6.90 0.69 -3.42
N PRO A 41 7.55 -0.48 -3.20
CA PRO A 41 7.24 -1.68 -3.95
C PRO A 41 5.80 -2.16 -3.76
N ALA A 42 5.28 -2.12 -2.52
CA ALA A 42 3.90 -2.52 -2.24
C ALA A 42 2.88 -1.59 -2.92
N LEU A 43 3.14 -0.28 -2.92
CA LEU A 43 2.30 0.69 -3.63
C LEU A 43 2.29 0.47 -5.16
N LEU A 44 3.46 0.19 -5.74
CA LEU A 44 3.59 -0.09 -7.18
C LEU A 44 2.82 -1.36 -7.56
N GLU A 45 3.02 -2.46 -6.83
CA GLU A 45 2.30 -3.71 -7.07
C GLU A 45 0.80 -3.54 -6.91
N ALA A 46 0.35 -2.79 -5.90
CA ALA A 46 -1.08 -2.51 -5.68
C ALA A 46 -1.72 -1.73 -6.84
N VAL A 47 -1.02 -0.73 -7.38
CA VAL A 47 -1.50 0.05 -8.53
C VAL A 47 -1.55 -0.82 -9.79
N ASP A 48 -0.51 -1.62 -10.04
CA ASP A 48 -0.46 -2.51 -11.20
C ASP A 48 -1.51 -3.63 -11.13
N ALA A 49 -1.69 -4.24 -9.95
CA ALA A 49 -2.73 -5.23 -9.72
C ALA A 49 -4.13 -4.66 -9.93
N LEU A 50 -4.38 -3.42 -9.47
CA LEU A 50 -5.66 -2.74 -9.70
C LEU A 50 -5.89 -2.44 -11.18
N ALA A 51 -4.85 -1.96 -11.89
CA ALA A 51 -4.95 -1.63 -13.31
C ALA A 51 -5.17 -2.86 -14.20
N SER A 52 -4.57 -4.00 -13.84
CA SER A 52 -4.71 -5.26 -14.57
C SER A 52 -6.02 -6.00 -14.28
N GLY A 53 -6.70 -5.68 -13.16
CA GLY A 53 -7.92 -6.38 -12.75
C GLY A 53 -7.69 -7.81 -12.26
N ASP A 54 -6.43 -8.21 -12.03
CA ASP A 54 -6.09 -9.52 -11.46
C ASP A 54 -6.48 -9.55 -9.97
N VAL A 55 -7.65 -10.12 -9.69
CA VAL A 55 -8.20 -10.19 -8.33
C VAL A 55 -7.31 -10.93 -7.33
N VAL A 56 -6.47 -11.87 -7.77
CA VAL A 56 -5.55 -12.58 -6.88
C VAL A 56 -4.38 -11.68 -6.51
N ARG A 57 -3.79 -10.99 -7.49
CA ARG A 57 -2.75 -9.98 -7.23
C ARG A 57 -3.30 -8.84 -6.37
N MET A 58 -4.52 -8.38 -6.65
CA MET A 58 -5.17 -7.34 -5.86
C MET A 58 -5.33 -7.76 -4.39
N ALA A 59 -5.70 -9.02 -4.12
CA ALA A 59 -5.88 -9.51 -2.75
C ALA A 59 -4.56 -9.57 -1.99
N ARG A 60 -3.50 -10.03 -2.66
CA ARG A 60 -2.14 -10.08 -2.09
C ARG A 60 -1.59 -8.69 -1.84
N ALA A 61 -1.73 -7.79 -2.81
CA ALA A 61 -1.27 -6.41 -2.69
C ALA A 61 -2.03 -5.66 -1.59
N HIS A 62 -3.36 -5.87 -1.50
CA HIS A 62 -4.15 -5.31 -0.40
C HIS A 62 -3.65 -5.79 0.96
N GLN A 63 -3.40 -7.09 1.12
CA GLN A 63 -2.88 -7.63 2.37
C GLN A 63 -1.50 -7.04 2.71
N ALA A 64 -0.60 -6.95 1.73
CA ALA A 64 0.71 -6.33 1.91
C ALA A 64 0.62 -4.87 2.38
N LEU A 65 -0.32 -4.08 1.84
CA LEU A 65 -0.54 -2.70 2.30
C LEU A 65 -1.15 -2.63 3.70
N VAL A 66 -2.03 -3.56 4.07
CA VAL A 66 -2.62 -3.63 5.42
C VAL A 66 -1.59 -4.00 6.48
N ASP A 67 -0.65 -4.89 6.13
CA ASP A 67 0.40 -5.35 7.02
C ASP A 67 1.47 -4.28 7.30
N ILE A 68 1.57 -3.27 6.45
CA ILE A 68 2.41 -2.10 6.70
C ILE A 68 1.75 -1.28 7.83
N LYS A 69 2.43 -1.30 8.98
CA LYS A 69 2.08 -0.53 10.18
C LYS A 69 3.08 0.60 10.40
N VAL A 70 2.59 1.69 10.97
CA VAL A 70 3.39 2.84 11.43
C VAL A 70 4.04 2.48 12.76
#